data_AF-A0A6J4KFD7-F1
#
_entry.id   AF-A0A6J4KFD7-F1
#
_cell.length_a   1.000
_cell.length_b   1.000
_cell.length_c   1.000
_cell.angle_alpha   90.00
_cell.angle_beta   90.00
_cell.angle_gamma   90.00
#
_symmetry.space_group_name_H-M   'P 1'
#
loop_
_entity.id
_entity.type
_entity.pdbx_description
1 polymer ?
#
loop_
_entity_poly.entity_id
_entity_poly.type
_entity_poly.pdbx_seq_one_letter_code
_entity_poly.pdbx_strand_id
1 'polypeptide(L)'
;PKLVLGNSVRQVLAAVESGNVDAGVVYTTDAKTSKQVKVAATASENLHSPIIYPIAVLKNSKNVSNASEYIQFLSGNQAKAIFEKYGFGMIK
;
A
#
# COMPACT_ATOMS: atom_id res chain seq x y z
N PRO A 1 -20.91 -11.04 13.33
CA PRO A 1 -20.61 -10.36 12.03
C PRO A 1 -20.10 -11.39 11.03
N LYS A 2 -20.49 -11.33 9.77
CA LYS A 2 -19.98 -12.22 8.72
C LYS A 2 -18.73 -11.59 8.12
N LEU A 3 -17.59 -12.27 8.21
CA LEU A 3 -16.31 -11.78 7.68
C LEU A 3 -15.94 -12.58 6.43
N VAL A 4 -15.40 -11.87 5.43
CA VAL A 4 -14.75 -12.46 4.26
C VAL A 4 -13.29 -12.05 4.32
N LEU A 5 -12.38 -13.01 4.49
CA LEU A 5 -10.96 -12.74 4.63
C LEU A 5 -10.29 -12.77 3.25
N GLY A 6 -9.54 -11.72 2.93
CA GLY A 6 -8.69 -11.65 1.74
C GLY A 6 -7.23 -11.98 2.06
N ASN A 7 -6.53 -12.58 1.11
CA ASN A 7 -5.10 -12.87 1.19
C ASN A 7 -4.23 -11.64 0.87
N SER A 8 -4.83 -10.54 0.43
CA SER A 8 -4.19 -9.25 0.25
C SER A 8 -5.21 -8.11 0.31
N VAL A 9 -4.75 -6.89 0.60
CA VAL A 9 -5.61 -5.69 0.60
C VAL A 9 -6.25 -5.42 -0.76
N ARG A 10 -5.61 -5.81 -1.87
CA ARG A 10 -6.21 -5.69 -3.22
C ARG A 10 -7.34 -6.68 -3.46
N GLN A 11 -7.29 -7.86 -2.87
CA GLN A 11 -8.41 -8.79 -2.92
C GLN A 11 -9.61 -8.27 -2.13
N VAL A 12 -9.36 -7.62 -0.98
CA VAL A 12 -10.41 -6.93 -0.20
C VAL A 12 -11.02 -5.80 -1.03
N LEU A 13 -10.20 -4.97 -1.68
CA LEU A 13 -10.68 -3.91 -2.58
C LEU A 13 -11.57 -4.47 -3.70
N ALA A 14 -11.12 -5.52 -4.40
CA ALA A 14 -11.87 -6.14 -5.49
C ALA A 14 -13.23 -6.70 -5.04
N ALA A 15 -13.31 -7.26 -3.82
CA ALA A 15 -14.57 -7.75 -3.26
C ALA A 15 -15.58 -6.63 -2.97
N VAL A 16 -15.09 -5.44 -2.57
CA VAL A 16 -15.93 -4.24 -2.40
C VAL A 16 -16.37 -3.72 -3.77
N GLU A 17 -15.44 -3.61 -4.74
CA GLU A 17 -15.76 -3.16 -6.10
C GLU A 17 -16.83 -4.01 -6.78
N SER A 18 -16.78 -5.33 -6.58
CA SER A 18 -17.76 -6.25 -7.16
C SER A 18 -19.09 -6.30 -6.42
N GLY A 19 -19.23 -5.59 -5.29
CA GLY A 19 -20.42 -5.65 -4.42
C GLY A 19 -20.61 -6.98 -3.70
N ASN A 20 -19.58 -7.84 -3.65
CA ASN A 20 -19.64 -9.11 -2.90
C ASN A 20 -19.64 -8.89 -1.38
N VAL A 21 -19.15 -7.74 -0.94
CA VAL A 21 -19.17 -7.27 0.45
C VAL A 21 -19.58 -5.79 0.49
N ASP A 22 -20.25 -5.38 1.57
CA ASP A 22 -20.71 -4.00 1.74
C ASP A 22 -19.58 -3.02 2.07
N ALA A 23 -18.51 -3.50 2.71
CA ALA A 23 -17.36 -2.71 3.12
C ALA A 23 -16.10 -3.57 3.27
N GLY A 24 -14.93 -2.93 3.16
CA GLY A 24 -13.63 -3.55 3.36
C GLY A 24 -12.64 -2.59 3.99
N VAL A 25 -11.67 -3.13 4.74
CA VAL A 25 -10.58 -2.34 5.34
C VAL A 25 -9.37 -2.43 4.40
N VAL A 26 -8.97 -1.28 3.84
CA VAL A 26 -7.88 -1.16 2.86
C VAL A 26 -7.05 0.09 3.16
N TYR A 27 -5.89 0.22 2.51
CA TYR A 27 -5.12 1.47 2.58
C TYR A 27 -5.75 2.56 1.71
N THR A 28 -5.56 3.82 2.11
CA THR A 28 -5.98 4.99 1.33
C THR A 28 -5.38 4.98 -0.08
N THR A 29 -4.15 4.49 -0.23
CA THR A 29 -3.48 4.32 -1.53
C THR A 29 -4.23 3.34 -2.43
N ASP A 30 -4.78 2.24 -1.90
CA ASP A 30 -5.57 1.27 -2.66
C ASP A 30 -6.92 1.88 -3.08
N ALA A 31 -7.63 2.52 -2.14
CA ALA A 31 -8.92 3.16 -2.44
C ALA A 31 -8.79 4.23 -3.54
N LYS A 32 -7.69 5.00 -3.57
CA LYS A 32 -7.40 6.00 -4.61
C LYS A 32 -7.21 5.41 -6.02
N THR A 33 -6.93 4.11 -6.15
CA THR A 33 -6.76 3.47 -7.46
C THR A 33 -8.09 3.11 -8.13
N SER A 34 -9.20 3.14 -7.39
CA SER A 34 -10.51 2.76 -7.89
C SER A 34 -11.46 3.95 -7.93
N LYS A 35 -12.27 4.00 -9.00
CA LYS A 35 -13.41 4.94 -9.12
C LYS A 35 -14.74 4.31 -8.67
N GLN A 36 -14.73 3.04 -8.30
CA GLN A 36 -15.93 2.24 -8.00
C GLN A 36 -16.22 2.17 -6.49
N VAL A 37 -15.29 2.62 -5.66
CA VAL A 37 -15.42 2.64 -4.20
C VAL A 37 -15.35 4.07 -3.67
N LYS A 38 -15.80 4.25 -2.43
CA LYS A 38 -15.65 5.50 -1.69
C LYS A 38 -15.09 5.20 -0.30
N VAL A 39 -14.30 6.12 0.24
CA VAL A 39 -13.81 6.03 1.62
C VAL A 39 -14.96 6.42 2.56
N ALA A 40 -15.46 5.45 3.32
CA ALA A 40 -16.52 5.69 4.30
C ALA A 40 -15.98 6.25 5.63
N ALA A 41 -14.78 5.83 6.02
CA ALA A 41 -14.08 6.30 7.22
C ALA A 41 -12.58 6.08 7.07
N THR A 42 -11.79 6.84 7.84
CA THR A 42 -10.34 6.63 7.99
C THR A 42 -10.07 6.25 9.44
N ALA A 43 -9.32 5.16 9.66
CA ALA A 43 -8.93 4.76 11.00
C ALA A 43 -8.02 5.82 11.63
N SER A 44 -8.26 6.15 12.90
CA SER A 44 -7.40 7.07 13.65
C SER A 44 -6.03 6.42 13.92
N GLU A 45 -4.97 7.23 13.95
CA GLU A 45 -3.58 6.74 14.08
C GLU A 45 -3.33 5.93 15.35
N ASN A 46 -4.08 6.18 16.43
CA ASN A 46 -3.99 5.44 17.69
C ASN A 46 -4.63 4.04 17.63
N LEU A 47 -5.31 3.69 16.55
CA LEU A 47 -5.99 2.39 16.36
C LEU A 47 -5.13 1.35 15.65
N HIS A 48 -3.94 1.74 15.17
CA HIS A 48 -3.03 0.83 14.49
C HIS A 48 -1.57 1.27 14.67
N SER A 49 -0.64 0.33 14.50
CA SER A 49 0.77 0.67 14.37
C SER A 49 1.01 1.53 13.12
N PRO A 50 2.08 2.34 13.06
CA PRO A 50 2.43 3.07 11.86
C PRO A 50 2.55 2.16 10.63
N ILE A 51 1.96 2.58 9.51
CA ILE A 51 1.98 1.83 8.25
C ILE A 51 3.27 2.19 7.51
N ILE A 52 4.27 1.30 7.59
CA ILE A 52 5.62 1.51 7.05
C ILE A 52 5.91 0.47 5.96
N TYR A 53 6.46 0.91 4.83
CA TYR A 53 6.88 0.05 3.71
C TYR A 53 8.41 -0.04 3.63
N PRO A 54 9.05 -0.98 4.36
CA PRO A 54 10.50 -1.13 4.31
C PRO A 54 10.94 -1.73 2.98
N ILE A 55 12.14 -1.33 2.55
CA ILE A 55 12.82 -1.91 1.38
C ILE A 55 14.22 -2.38 1.77
N ALA A 56 14.62 -3.55 1.29
CA ALA A 56 15.92 -4.14 1.61
C ALA A 56 16.43 -5.02 0.46
N VAL A 57 17.76 -5.10 0.30
CA VAL A 57 18.39 -6.10 -0.56
C VAL A 57 18.39 -7.44 0.15
N LEU A 58 17.94 -8.49 -0.54
CA LEU A 58 18.00 -9.84 0.00
C LEU A 58 19.45 -10.30 0.16
N LYS A 59 19.80 -10.84 1.33
CA LYS A 59 21.14 -11.33 1.66
C LYS A 59 21.71 -12.32 0.63
N ASN A 60 20.85 -13.17 0.07
CA ASN A 60 21.22 -14.21 -0.90
C ASN A 60 20.91 -13.80 -2.35
N SER A 61 20.74 -12.50 -2.62
CA SER A 61 20.52 -12.02 -3.99
C SER A 61 21.72 -12.35 -4.87
N LYS A 62 21.46 -12.84 -6.08
CA LYS A 62 22.51 -13.02 -7.11
C LYS A 62 22.88 -11.71 -7.81
N ASN A 63 22.11 -10.63 -7.57
CA ASN A 63 22.24 -9.33 -8.24
C ASN A 63 22.32 -8.20 -7.21
N VAL A 64 23.26 -8.29 -6.26
CA VAL A 64 23.35 -7.33 -5.13
C VAL A 64 23.61 -5.89 -5.62
N SER A 65 24.51 -5.69 -6.60
CA SER A 65 24.82 -4.34 -7.12
C SER A 65 23.57 -3.66 -7.69
N ASN A 66 22.91 -4.31 -8.65
CA ASN A 66 21.70 -3.77 -9.29
C ASN A 66 20.57 -3.55 -8.28
N ALA A 67 20.44 -4.41 -7.27
CA ALA A 67 19.45 -4.23 -6.22
C ALA A 67 19.75 -2.99 -5.36
N SER A 68 21.02 -2.77 -4.99
CA SER A 68 21.44 -1.56 -4.27
C SER A 68 21.23 -0.29 -5.09
N GLU A 69 21.59 -0.29 -6.38
CA GLU A 69 21.34 0.81 -7.30
C GLU A 69 19.84 1.11 -7.43
N TYR A 70 19.00 0.07 -7.48
CA TYR A 70 17.56 0.23 -7.53
C TYR A 70 16.98 0.83 -6.24
N ILE A 71 17.45 0.40 -5.06
CA ILE A 71 17.05 1.02 -3.79
C ILE A 71 17.49 2.49 -3.73
N GLN A 72 18.70 2.81 -4.21
CA GLN A 72 19.18 4.18 -4.29
C GLN A 72 18.29 5.03 -5.20
N PHE A 73 17.89 4.50 -6.36
CA PHE A 73 16.94 5.15 -7.26
C PHE A 73 15.58 5.39 -6.57
N LEU A 74 15.04 4.39 -5.88
CA LEU A 74 13.77 4.50 -5.16
C LEU A 74 13.81 5.49 -3.99
N SER A 75 15.01 5.79 -3.48
CA SER A 75 15.23 6.81 -2.44
C SER A 75 15.42 8.22 -3.00
N GLY A 76 15.49 8.37 -4.33
CA GLY A 76 15.69 9.66 -5.00
C GLY A 76 14.41 10.49 -5.14
N ASN A 77 14.59 11.78 -5.48
CA ASN A 77 13.49 12.75 -5.60
C ASN A 77 12.42 12.34 -6.62
N GLN A 78 12.83 11.71 -7.73
CA GLN A 78 11.89 11.25 -8.75
C GLN A 78 10.94 10.18 -8.20
N ALA A 79 11.48 9.17 -7.51
CA ALA A 79 10.67 8.12 -6.92
C ALA A 79 9.78 8.66 -5.80
N LYS A 80 10.31 9.55 -4.95
CA LYS A 80 9.54 10.27 -3.93
C LYS A 80 8.30 10.96 -4.49
N ALA A 81 8.45 11.74 -5.57
CA ALA A 81 7.34 12.43 -6.21
C ALA A 81 6.27 11.47 -6.75
N ILE A 82 6.69 10.29 -7.23
CA ILE A 82 5.77 9.24 -7.67
C ILE A 82 5.02 8.64 -6.47
N PHE A 83 5.71 8.29 -5.39
CA PHE A 83 5.08 7.78 -4.17
C PHE A 83 4.05 8.75 -3.60
N GLU A 84 4.40 10.03 -3.48
CA GLU A 84 3.49 11.09 -3.02
C GLU A 84 2.27 11.25 -3.94
N LYS A 85 2.47 11.21 -5.27
CA LYS A 85 1.38 11.24 -6.26
C LYS A 85 0.36 10.12 -6.05
N TYR A 86 0.82 8.93 -5.67
CA TYR A 86 -0.06 7.78 -5.38
C TYR A 86 -0.56 7.76 -3.92
N GLY A 87 -0.19 8.74 -3.10
CA GLY A 87 -0.71 8.92 -1.74
C GLY A 87 0.09 8.21 -0.65
N PHE A 88 1.30 7.75 -0.95
CA PHE A 88 2.23 7.28 0.09
C PHE A 88 2.85 8.48 0.81
N GLY A 89 2.87 8.42 2.14
CA GLY A 89 3.63 9.36 2.95
C GLY A 89 5.11 8.99 2.95
N MET A 90 5.99 9.98 3.05
CA MET A 90 7.41 9.75 3.25
C MET A 90 7.71 9.77 4.74
N ILE A 91 8.48 8.77 5.18
CA ILE A 91 8.98 8.71 6.56
C ILE A 91 9.86 9.94 6.76
N LYS A 92 9.56 10.75 7.77
CA LYS A 92 10.41 11.87 8.18
C LYS A 92 11.58 11.37 9.01
#